data_AF-A0A952CWU6-F1
#
_entry.id   AF-A0A952CWU6-F1
#
_cell.length_a   1.000
_cell.length_b   1.000
_cell.length_c   1.000
_cell.angle_alpha   90.00
_cell.angle_beta   90.00
_cell.angle_gamma   90.00
#
_symmetry.space_group_name_H-M   'P 1'
#
loop_
_entity.id
_entity.type
_entity.pdbx_description
1 polymer ?
#
loop_
_entity_poly.entity_id
_entity_poly.type
_entity_poly.pdbx_seq_one_letter_code
_entity_poly.pdbx_strand_id
1 'polypeptide(L)'
;MGRVAEAPDTESLIARVAAGERVALAALVARDGARINGLCRRHGGKGADALFGRIWVAVWQAAPGFAASGLTGDDWLTLLAREVIVAELRAARAAQAQDDVARLADLPPLLPRAGVLAPCLAALPDDAAEAVTRAIETGETEAGLALRFGMPPEAMAHMLDGALSALDRCLGGEGGSAAARLVLGLATDQAARAFTEAASDDPLLRAGRARWAHAVAGAFTAPPAAPAPGAVARINRRLFDEEGGGILRRVGLIPSLVAALIGALILVWLGGGTDPLGEPLAPSEAPAD
;
A
#
# COMPACT_ATOMS: atom_id res chain seq x y z
N MET A 1 -7.23 4.00 -44.91
CA MET A 1 -7.27 4.70 -43.61
C MET A 1 -6.83 3.71 -42.54
N GLY A 2 -5.57 3.78 -42.12
CA GLY A 2 -5.03 2.91 -41.07
C GLY A 2 -5.66 3.27 -39.74
N ARG A 3 -6.22 2.29 -39.04
CA ARG A 3 -6.60 2.44 -37.62
C ARG A 3 -5.33 2.83 -36.88
N VAL A 4 -5.26 4.04 -36.36
CA VAL A 4 -4.30 4.37 -35.30
C VAL A 4 -4.67 3.42 -34.17
N ALA A 5 -3.81 2.44 -33.90
CA ALA A 5 -4.00 1.59 -32.74
C ALA A 5 -3.97 2.51 -31.53
N GLU A 6 -5.10 2.61 -30.83
CA GLU A 6 -5.18 3.35 -29.58
C GLU A 6 -4.15 2.76 -28.62
N ALA A 7 -3.37 3.63 -27.98
CA ALA A 7 -2.35 3.17 -27.05
C ALA A 7 -3.06 2.33 -25.96
N PRO A 8 -2.54 1.14 -25.60
CA PRO A 8 -3.20 0.28 -24.63
C PRO A 8 -3.38 1.04 -23.31
N ASP A 9 -4.57 0.92 -22.72
CA ASP A 9 -4.90 1.49 -21.42
C ASP A 9 -4.09 0.83 -20.29
N THR A 10 -4.11 1.46 -19.11
CA THR A 10 -3.33 1.05 -17.94
C THR A 10 -3.74 -0.37 -17.51
N GLU A 11 -5.02 -0.67 -17.50
CA GLU A 11 -5.61 -1.94 -17.08
C GLU A 11 -5.18 -3.11 -17.99
N SER A 12 -5.22 -2.90 -19.31
CA SER A 12 -4.76 -3.86 -20.31
C SER A 12 -3.27 -4.15 -20.17
N LEU A 13 -2.46 -3.12 -19.91
CA LEU A 13 -1.04 -3.30 -19.63
C LEU A 13 -0.81 -4.09 -18.33
N ILE A 14 -1.54 -3.81 -17.26
CA ILE A 14 -1.44 -4.57 -16.00
C ILE A 14 -1.86 -6.04 -16.21
N ALA A 15 -2.92 -6.31 -16.95
CA ALA A 15 -3.36 -7.67 -17.26
C ALA A 15 -2.29 -8.47 -18.02
N ARG A 16 -1.60 -7.83 -18.97
CA ARG A 16 -0.48 -8.46 -19.70
C ARG A 16 0.76 -8.64 -18.82
N VAL A 17 1.03 -7.72 -17.89
CA VAL A 17 2.06 -7.90 -16.86
C VAL A 17 1.73 -9.11 -15.98
N ALA A 18 0.47 -9.28 -15.59
CA ALA A 18 0.00 -10.46 -14.83
C ALA A 18 0.22 -11.78 -15.61
N ALA A 19 0.14 -11.73 -16.93
CA ALA A 19 0.46 -12.85 -17.82
C ALA A 19 1.97 -13.08 -18.04
N GLY A 20 2.84 -12.29 -17.41
CA GLY A 20 4.29 -12.42 -17.51
C GLY A 20 4.91 -11.74 -18.74
N GLU A 21 4.22 -10.80 -19.38
CA GLU A 21 4.77 -10.08 -20.54
C GLU A 21 5.74 -8.95 -20.13
N ARG A 22 7.04 -9.18 -20.32
CA ARG A 22 8.10 -8.19 -20.03
C ARG A 22 7.95 -6.88 -20.83
N VAL A 23 7.49 -6.99 -22.07
CA VAL A 23 7.22 -5.82 -22.94
C VAL A 23 6.03 -5.00 -22.45
N ALA A 24 5.03 -5.64 -21.82
CA ALA A 24 3.93 -4.92 -21.20
C ALA A 24 4.39 -4.14 -19.96
N LEU A 25 5.28 -4.71 -19.15
CA LEU A 25 5.90 -3.98 -18.03
C LEU A 25 6.66 -2.75 -18.52
N ALA A 26 7.47 -2.89 -19.57
CA ALA A 26 8.19 -1.77 -20.15
C ALA A 26 7.25 -0.67 -20.68
N ALA A 27 6.14 -1.06 -21.33
CA ALA A 27 5.13 -0.12 -21.79
C ALA A 27 4.39 0.57 -20.63
N LEU A 28 4.09 -0.15 -19.55
CA LEU A 28 3.49 0.40 -18.34
C LEU A 28 4.43 1.40 -17.64
N VAL A 29 5.73 1.08 -17.56
CA VAL A 29 6.74 2.03 -17.05
C VAL A 29 6.86 3.25 -17.95
N ALA A 30 6.75 3.10 -19.27
CA ALA A 30 6.79 4.23 -20.20
C ALA A 30 5.58 5.16 -20.02
N ARG A 31 4.39 4.60 -19.73
CA ARG A 31 3.15 5.34 -19.51
C ARG A 31 3.11 6.03 -18.14
N ASP A 32 3.37 5.28 -17.07
CA ASP A 32 3.11 5.73 -15.68
C ASP A 32 4.39 5.98 -14.86
N GLY A 33 5.56 5.69 -15.43
CA GLY A 33 6.85 5.85 -14.76
C GLY A 33 7.12 7.27 -14.30
N ALA A 34 6.70 8.30 -15.05
CA ALA A 34 6.90 9.68 -14.64
C ALA A 34 6.07 10.04 -13.39
N ARG A 35 4.81 9.57 -13.32
CA ARG A 35 3.91 9.76 -12.18
C ARG A 35 4.46 9.08 -10.93
N ILE A 36 4.79 7.79 -11.04
CA ILE A 36 5.34 7.01 -9.92
C ILE A 36 6.71 7.54 -9.46
N ASN A 37 7.56 7.97 -10.40
CA ASN A 37 8.85 8.56 -10.04
C ASN A 37 8.69 9.91 -9.32
N GLY A 38 7.66 10.71 -9.64
CA GLY A 38 7.31 11.90 -8.87
C GLY A 38 7.11 11.59 -7.38
N LEU A 39 6.35 10.53 -7.08
CA LEU A 39 6.15 10.03 -5.71
C LEU A 39 7.49 9.58 -5.09
N CYS A 40 8.32 8.85 -5.84
CA CYS A 40 9.64 8.42 -5.38
C CYS A 40 10.54 9.62 -5.04
N ARG A 41 10.49 10.71 -5.82
CA ARG A 41 11.28 11.92 -5.55
C ARG A 41 10.79 12.64 -4.31
N ARG A 42 9.47 12.70 -4.10
CA ARG A 42 8.86 13.32 -2.93
C ARG A 42 9.23 12.62 -1.63
N HIS A 43 9.21 11.29 -1.62
CA HIS A 43 9.35 10.52 -0.37
C HIS A 43 10.69 9.78 -0.21
N GLY A 44 11.40 9.50 -1.30
CA GLY A 44 12.57 8.62 -1.29
C GLY A 44 13.92 9.32 -1.04
N GLY A 45 13.98 10.66 -1.06
CA GLY A 45 15.22 11.41 -0.88
C GLY A 45 16.36 10.88 -1.76
N LYS A 46 17.51 10.55 -1.15
CA LYS A 46 18.68 9.96 -1.85
C LYS A 46 18.41 8.54 -2.40
N GLY A 47 17.43 7.83 -1.84
CA GLY A 47 17.05 6.47 -2.23
C GLY A 47 15.98 6.40 -3.32
N ALA A 48 15.54 7.52 -3.89
CA ALA A 48 14.42 7.58 -4.82
C ALA A 48 14.56 6.64 -6.04
N ASP A 49 15.75 6.51 -6.62
CA ASP A 49 15.98 5.61 -7.78
C ASP A 49 15.85 4.12 -7.40
N ALA A 50 16.30 3.76 -6.20
CA ALA A 50 16.19 2.41 -5.69
C ALA A 50 14.72 2.08 -5.37
N LEU A 51 14.01 3.03 -4.77
CA LEU A 51 12.58 2.97 -4.46
C LEU A 51 11.72 2.82 -5.72
N PHE A 52 12.00 3.59 -6.77
CA PHE A 52 11.35 3.45 -8.06
C PHE A 52 11.46 2.01 -8.59
N GLY A 53 12.67 1.45 -8.57
CA GLY A 53 12.88 0.06 -8.99
C GLY A 53 12.13 -0.96 -8.11
N ARG A 54 12.05 -0.74 -6.79
CA ARG A 54 11.28 -1.61 -5.87
C ARG A 54 9.78 -1.58 -6.16
N ILE A 55 9.22 -0.40 -6.43
CA ILE A 55 7.80 -0.27 -6.77
C ILE A 55 7.47 -1.08 -8.03
N TRP A 56 8.27 -0.98 -9.09
CA TRP A 56 7.99 -1.75 -10.30
C TRP A 56 8.21 -3.26 -10.16
N VAL A 57 9.09 -3.69 -9.26
CA VAL A 57 9.18 -5.11 -8.86
C VAL A 57 7.89 -5.54 -8.14
N ALA A 58 7.38 -4.71 -7.22
CA ALA A 58 6.12 -4.97 -6.54
C ALA A 58 4.94 -5.00 -7.53
N VAL A 59 4.89 -4.10 -8.51
CA VAL A 59 3.87 -4.11 -9.59
C VAL A 59 3.88 -5.44 -10.32
N TRP A 60 5.06 -5.91 -10.74
CA TRP A 60 5.19 -7.21 -11.42
C TRP A 60 4.65 -8.36 -10.57
N GLN A 61 5.00 -8.40 -9.28
CA GLN A 61 4.60 -9.47 -8.36
C GLN A 61 3.11 -9.43 -8.02
N ALA A 62 2.53 -8.24 -7.89
CA ALA A 62 1.14 -8.04 -7.47
C ALA A 62 0.13 -8.04 -8.62
N ALA A 63 0.58 -7.86 -9.88
CA ALA A 63 -0.30 -7.78 -11.05
C ALA A 63 -1.33 -8.93 -11.19
N PRO A 64 -1.02 -10.21 -10.85
CA PRO A 64 -2.04 -11.28 -10.87
C PRO A 64 -3.27 -11.02 -10.01
N GLY A 65 -3.14 -10.23 -8.93
CA GLY A 65 -4.24 -9.86 -8.04
C GLY A 65 -5.04 -8.62 -8.49
N PHE A 66 -4.62 -7.93 -9.56
CA PHE A 66 -5.23 -6.66 -9.97
C PHE A 66 -6.73 -6.78 -10.27
N ALA A 67 -7.13 -7.77 -11.06
CA ALA A 67 -8.54 -7.94 -11.44
C ALA A 67 -9.46 -8.16 -10.22
N ALA A 68 -8.99 -8.86 -9.20
CA ALA A 68 -9.74 -9.10 -7.96
C ALA A 68 -9.80 -7.87 -7.04
N SER A 69 -8.97 -6.85 -7.28
CA SER A 69 -8.97 -5.63 -6.47
C SER A 69 -10.22 -4.76 -6.65
N GLY A 70 -10.85 -4.83 -7.83
CA GLY A 70 -11.99 -3.98 -8.20
C GLY A 70 -11.65 -2.49 -8.33
N LEU A 71 -10.36 -2.14 -8.38
CA LEU A 71 -9.88 -0.76 -8.50
C LEU A 71 -9.58 -0.41 -9.97
N THR A 72 -9.53 0.89 -10.27
CA THR A 72 -8.96 1.36 -11.54
C THR A 72 -7.45 1.09 -11.56
N GLY A 73 -6.87 1.01 -12.76
CA GLY A 73 -5.42 0.78 -12.92
C GLY A 73 -4.58 1.88 -12.27
N ASP A 74 -5.02 3.13 -12.37
CA ASP A 74 -4.33 4.28 -11.77
C ASP A 74 -4.40 4.30 -10.25
N ASP A 75 -5.57 4.00 -9.66
CA ASP A 75 -5.73 3.92 -8.20
C ASP A 75 -4.91 2.76 -7.64
N TRP A 76 -4.95 1.59 -8.28
CA TRP A 76 -4.20 0.41 -7.88
C TRP A 76 -2.69 0.65 -7.90
N LEU A 77 -2.16 1.22 -8.98
CA LEU A 77 -0.73 1.56 -9.08
C LEU A 77 -0.30 2.57 -8.01
N THR A 78 -1.12 3.58 -7.76
CA THR A 78 -0.81 4.63 -6.78
C THR A 78 -0.82 4.08 -5.35
N LEU A 79 -1.80 3.26 -5.00
CA LEU A 79 -1.86 2.61 -3.68
C LEU A 79 -0.73 1.61 -3.47
N LEU A 80 -0.41 0.79 -4.48
CA LEU A 80 0.73 -0.13 -4.39
C LEU A 80 2.05 0.64 -4.21
N ALA A 81 2.22 1.75 -4.95
CA ALA A 81 3.39 2.61 -4.78
C ALA A 81 3.44 3.22 -3.36
N ARG A 82 2.29 3.68 -2.84
CA ARG A 82 2.16 4.19 -1.47
C ARG A 82 2.58 3.16 -0.44
N GLU A 83 2.12 1.92 -0.56
CA GLU A 83 2.49 0.83 0.37
C GLU A 83 4.00 0.64 0.43
N VAL A 84 4.67 0.56 -0.73
CA VAL A 84 6.13 0.42 -0.80
C VAL A 84 6.85 1.65 -0.23
N ILE A 85 6.34 2.86 -0.50
CA ILE A 85 6.88 4.10 0.05
C ILE A 85 6.76 4.14 1.58
N VAL A 86 5.57 3.84 2.11
CA VAL A 86 5.30 3.81 3.55
C VAL A 86 6.17 2.78 4.25
N ALA A 87 6.34 1.59 3.67
CA ALA A 87 7.22 0.57 4.21
C ALA A 87 8.68 1.08 4.31
N GLU A 88 9.19 1.76 3.28
CA GLU A 88 10.51 2.37 3.30
C GLU A 88 10.62 3.46 4.38
N LEU A 89 9.62 4.33 4.50
CA LEU A 89 9.59 5.40 5.51
C LEU A 89 9.55 4.83 6.93
N ARG A 90 8.78 3.76 7.17
CA ARG A 90 8.74 3.06 8.46
C ARG A 90 10.08 2.42 8.79
N ALA A 91 10.72 1.76 7.83
CA ALA A 91 12.05 1.18 8.01
C ALA A 91 13.11 2.25 8.33
N ALA A 92 13.08 3.39 7.62
CA ALA A 92 13.98 4.50 7.88
C ALA A 92 13.82 5.09 9.29
N ARG A 93 12.56 5.24 9.77
CA ARG A 93 12.28 5.70 11.15
C ARG A 93 12.76 4.71 12.20
N ALA A 94 12.54 3.41 11.98
CA ALA A 94 12.99 2.37 12.90
C ALA A 94 14.52 2.38 13.04
N ALA A 95 15.25 2.53 11.92
CA ALA A 95 16.70 2.66 11.95
C ALA A 95 17.17 3.93 12.68
N GLN A 96 16.48 5.07 12.50
CA GLN A 96 16.81 6.32 13.20
C GLN A 96 16.54 6.26 14.72
N ALA A 97 15.49 5.55 15.14
CA ALA A 97 15.18 5.38 16.56
C ALA A 97 16.22 4.52 17.31
N GLN A 98 17.03 3.73 16.59
CA GLN A 98 18.11 2.91 17.16
C GLN A 98 19.42 3.68 17.34
N ASP A 99 19.61 4.81 16.65
CA ASP A 99 20.87 5.57 16.62
C ASP A 99 20.91 6.78 17.60
N ASP A 100 19.92 6.89 18.48
CA ASP A 100 19.84 7.85 19.62
C ASP A 100 20.26 9.31 19.34
N VAL A 101 19.99 9.80 18.13
CA VAL A 101 20.05 11.23 17.78
C VAL A 101 18.75 11.62 17.08
N ALA A 102 17.90 12.30 17.84
CA ALA A 102 16.65 12.91 17.40
C ALA A 102 16.80 13.71 16.10
N ARG A 103 16.43 13.09 14.99
CA ARG A 103 15.84 13.75 13.82
C ARG A 103 14.85 12.77 13.21
N LEU A 104 13.66 12.66 13.82
CA LEU A 104 12.49 12.44 12.98
C LEU A 104 12.56 13.56 11.94
N ALA A 105 12.76 13.21 10.68
CA ALA A 105 12.51 14.17 9.62
C ALA A 105 11.02 14.52 9.71
N ASP A 106 10.71 15.57 10.46
CA ASP A 106 9.48 16.34 10.37
C ASP A 106 9.50 16.99 8.99
N LEU A 107 9.36 16.17 7.94
CA LEU A 107 8.71 16.66 6.76
C LEU A 107 7.31 17.02 7.26
N PRO A 108 6.95 18.32 7.31
CA PRO A 108 5.60 18.68 7.68
C PRO A 108 4.68 17.91 6.72
N PRO A 109 3.62 17.25 7.23
CA PRO A 109 2.63 16.66 6.36
C PRO A 109 2.18 17.77 5.41
N LEU A 110 2.51 17.63 4.12
CA LEU A 110 1.96 18.53 3.13
C LEU A 110 0.48 18.16 3.06
N LEU A 111 -0.37 19.08 3.52
CA LEU A 111 -1.81 18.99 3.31
C LEU A 111 -2.08 18.54 1.86
N PRO A 112 -2.93 17.54 1.63
CA PRO A 112 -3.40 17.22 0.29
C PRO A 112 -4.18 18.44 -0.22
N ARG A 113 -3.55 19.25 -1.07
CA ARG A 113 -4.22 20.38 -1.75
C ARG A 113 -4.93 19.94 -3.03
N ALA A 114 -5.03 18.64 -3.26
CA ALA A 114 -5.59 18.04 -4.45
C ALA A 114 -6.43 16.82 -4.09
N GLY A 115 -7.39 16.51 -4.98
CA GLY A 115 -8.27 15.35 -4.85
C GLY A 115 -9.53 15.61 -4.03
N VAL A 116 -10.44 14.63 -4.07
CA VAL A 116 -11.78 14.70 -3.45
C VAL A 116 -11.73 14.76 -1.92
N LEU A 117 -10.63 14.35 -1.29
CA LEU A 117 -10.44 14.40 0.16
C LEU A 117 -10.18 15.81 0.70
N ALA A 118 -9.59 16.71 -0.10
CA ALA A 118 -9.16 18.02 0.37
C ALA A 118 -10.28 18.83 1.06
N PRO A 119 -11.48 19.02 0.47
CA PRO A 119 -12.56 19.75 1.14
C PRO A 119 -13.08 19.01 2.38
N CYS A 120 -13.08 17.68 2.39
CA CYS A 120 -13.53 16.88 3.52
C CYS A 120 -12.57 16.96 4.71
N LEU A 121 -11.26 16.94 4.46
CA LEU A 121 -10.23 17.13 5.48
C LEU A 121 -10.31 18.52 6.10
N ALA A 122 -10.59 19.55 5.28
CA ALA A 122 -10.73 20.93 5.76
C ALA A 122 -11.94 21.16 6.69
N ALA A 123 -12.90 20.22 6.73
CA ALA A 123 -14.05 20.26 7.62
C ALA A 123 -13.82 19.52 8.95
N LEU A 124 -12.71 18.80 9.10
CA LEU A 124 -12.36 18.12 10.35
C LEU A 124 -11.67 19.09 11.33
N PRO A 125 -11.68 18.77 12.65
CA PRO A 125 -10.78 19.41 13.60
C PRO A 125 -9.30 19.25 13.18
N ASP A 126 -8.48 20.27 13.44
CA ASP A 126 -7.09 20.36 12.96
C ASP A 126 -6.26 19.10 13.30
N ASP A 127 -6.30 18.63 14.55
CA ASP A 127 -5.56 17.44 14.99
C ASP A 127 -5.99 16.18 14.22
N ALA A 128 -7.29 16.02 13.98
CA ALA A 128 -7.82 14.88 13.23
C ALA A 128 -7.44 14.94 11.76
N ALA A 129 -7.50 16.13 11.15
CA ALA A 129 -7.06 16.36 9.78
C ALA A 129 -5.57 16.08 9.61
N GLU A 130 -4.73 16.52 10.57
CA GLU A 130 -3.30 16.26 10.58
C GLU A 130 -3.02 14.76 10.75
N ALA A 131 -3.67 14.07 11.70
CA ALA A 131 -3.48 12.65 11.94
C ALA A 131 -3.82 11.80 10.70
N VAL A 132 -4.97 12.07 10.05
CA VAL A 132 -5.36 11.38 8.82
C VAL A 132 -4.39 11.70 7.68
N THR A 133 -3.96 12.96 7.56
CA THR A 133 -2.97 13.35 6.54
C THR A 133 -1.66 12.60 6.73
N ARG A 134 -1.17 12.49 7.97
CA ARG A 134 0.05 11.73 8.29
C ARG A 134 -0.09 10.25 8.00
N ALA A 135 -1.25 9.67 8.30
CA ALA A 135 -1.55 8.29 7.92
C ALA A 135 -1.48 8.12 6.40
N ILE A 136 -2.09 9.01 5.60
CA ILE A 136 -2.02 8.97 4.13
C ILE A 136 -0.59 9.14 3.63
N GLU A 137 0.10 10.17 4.06
CA GLU A 137 1.36 10.64 3.47
C GLU A 137 2.58 9.83 3.90
N THR A 138 2.58 9.43 5.16
CA THR A 138 3.77 8.87 5.80
C THR A 138 3.55 7.49 6.41
N GLY A 139 2.29 7.04 6.40
CA GLY A 139 1.88 5.77 6.99
C GLY A 139 2.16 5.69 8.47
N GLU A 140 2.06 6.81 9.19
CA GLU A 140 2.20 6.82 10.64
C GLU A 140 1.16 5.88 11.26
N THR A 141 1.61 5.00 12.16
CA THR A 141 0.74 4.02 12.83
C THR A 141 -0.07 4.71 13.91
N GLU A 142 -1.17 4.11 14.35
CA GLU A 142 -1.95 4.68 15.46
C GLU A 142 -1.12 4.88 16.72
N ALA A 143 -0.21 3.94 17.04
CA ALA A 143 0.73 4.10 18.15
C ALA A 143 1.68 5.28 17.94
N GLY A 144 2.18 5.47 16.72
CA GLY A 144 3.04 6.62 16.38
C GLY A 144 2.28 7.95 16.48
N LEU A 145 1.04 7.99 16.00
CA LEU A 145 0.15 9.13 16.11
C LEU A 145 -0.17 9.44 17.58
N ALA A 146 -0.51 8.43 18.38
CA ALA A 146 -0.80 8.59 19.81
C ALA A 146 0.39 9.24 20.55
N LEU A 147 1.61 8.75 20.29
CA LEU A 147 2.84 9.35 20.83
C LEU A 147 3.03 10.79 20.37
N ARG A 148 2.81 11.07 19.08
CA ARG A 148 2.99 12.42 18.50
C ARG A 148 2.03 13.45 19.09
N PHE A 149 0.76 13.09 19.22
CA PHE A 149 -0.27 13.98 19.74
C PHE A 149 -0.37 13.94 21.28
N GLY A 150 0.50 13.17 21.95
CA GLY A 150 0.57 13.12 23.41
C GLY A 150 -0.70 12.58 24.07
N MET A 151 -1.39 11.64 23.42
CA MET A 151 -2.65 11.06 23.92
C MET A 151 -2.59 9.53 24.04
N PRO A 152 -3.44 8.92 24.89
CA PRO A 152 -3.52 7.46 24.99
C PRO A 152 -3.88 6.80 23.65
N PRO A 153 -3.38 5.58 23.36
CA PRO A 153 -3.69 4.85 22.12
C PRO A 153 -5.20 4.69 21.85
N GLU A 154 -5.98 4.43 22.90
CA GLU A 154 -7.43 4.27 22.80
C GLU A 154 -8.12 5.58 22.41
N ALA A 155 -7.61 6.72 22.90
CA ALA A 155 -8.11 8.03 22.52
C ALA A 155 -7.80 8.36 21.06
N MET A 156 -6.59 8.03 20.58
CA MET A 156 -6.21 8.17 19.17
C MET A 156 -7.06 7.29 18.26
N ALA A 157 -7.28 6.02 18.62
CA ALA A 157 -8.13 5.10 17.86
C ALA A 157 -9.56 5.64 17.76
N HIS A 158 -10.14 6.10 18.88
CA HIS A 158 -11.48 6.69 18.89
C HIS A 158 -11.57 7.97 18.04
N MET A 159 -10.58 8.86 18.14
CA MET A 159 -10.50 10.06 17.30
C MET A 159 -10.45 9.69 15.81
N LEU A 160 -9.58 8.74 15.43
CA LEU A 160 -9.45 8.30 14.05
C LEU A 160 -10.73 7.66 13.53
N ASP A 161 -11.41 6.83 14.32
CA ASP A 161 -12.68 6.23 13.90
C ASP A 161 -13.75 7.30 13.65
N GLY A 162 -13.83 8.31 14.51
CA GLY A 162 -14.73 9.46 14.32
C GLY A 162 -14.39 10.26 13.06
N ALA A 163 -13.10 10.57 12.86
CA ALA A 163 -12.61 11.32 11.71
C ALA A 163 -12.84 10.57 10.39
N LEU A 164 -12.48 9.28 10.32
CA LEU A 164 -12.66 8.45 9.13
C LEU A 164 -14.14 8.23 8.82
N SER A 165 -15.00 8.08 9.83
CA SER A 165 -16.45 8.01 9.64
C SER A 165 -17.03 9.33 9.09
N ALA A 166 -16.53 10.47 9.55
CA ALA A 166 -16.95 11.77 9.03
C ALA A 166 -16.49 12.00 7.59
N LEU A 167 -15.25 11.62 7.26
CA LEU A 167 -14.73 11.65 5.91
C LEU A 167 -15.50 10.72 4.98
N ASP A 168 -15.85 9.50 5.43
CA ASP A 168 -16.64 8.56 4.64
C ASP A 168 -17.99 9.16 4.25
N ARG A 169 -18.71 9.80 5.19
CA ARG A 169 -19.95 10.53 4.89
C ARG A 169 -19.73 11.67 3.91
N CYS A 170 -18.65 12.44 4.07
CA CYS A 170 -18.33 13.55 3.16
C CYS A 170 -18.06 13.06 1.73
N LEU A 171 -17.44 11.90 1.58
CA LEU A 171 -17.21 11.22 0.30
C LEU A 171 -18.47 10.53 -0.27
N GLY A 172 -19.63 10.64 0.40
CA GLY A 172 -20.89 10.03 -0.02
C GLY A 172 -21.07 8.57 0.41
N GLY A 173 -20.31 8.10 1.40
CA GLY A 173 -20.47 6.79 2.04
C GLY A 173 -21.51 6.79 3.18
N GLU A 174 -21.68 5.63 3.80
CA GLU A 174 -22.65 5.41 4.89
C GLU A 174 -22.12 5.82 6.28
N GLY A 175 -20.84 6.17 6.37
CA GLY A 175 -20.20 6.68 7.58
C GLY A 175 -19.45 5.64 8.41
N GLY A 176 -18.84 4.64 7.75
CA GLY A 176 -18.00 3.61 8.40
C GLY A 176 -16.50 3.87 8.23
N SER A 177 -15.69 3.48 9.23
CA SER A 177 -14.23 3.65 9.17
C SER A 177 -13.47 2.44 8.59
N ALA A 178 -14.09 1.25 8.52
CA ALA A 178 -13.39 0.00 8.22
C ALA A 178 -12.65 0.01 6.87
N ALA A 179 -13.33 0.46 5.80
CA ALA A 179 -12.72 0.58 4.47
C ALA A 179 -11.55 1.57 4.46
N ALA A 180 -11.70 2.70 5.16
CA ALA A 180 -10.65 3.70 5.29
C ALA A 180 -9.42 3.15 6.01
N ARG A 181 -9.64 2.50 7.16
CA ARG A 181 -8.57 1.88 7.96
C ARG A 181 -7.81 0.82 7.17
N LEU A 182 -8.51 0.03 6.37
CA LEU A 182 -7.90 -0.94 5.45
C LEU A 182 -6.98 -0.23 4.45
N VAL A 183 -7.49 0.73 3.69
CA VAL A 183 -6.75 1.45 2.64
C VAL A 183 -5.56 2.23 3.21
N LEU A 184 -5.69 2.79 4.41
CA LEU A 184 -4.62 3.55 5.06
C LEU A 184 -3.55 2.65 5.70
N GLY A 185 -3.82 1.34 5.87
CA GLY A 185 -2.93 0.42 6.58
C GLY A 185 -2.95 0.62 8.10
N LEU A 186 -4.12 0.97 8.64
CA LEU A 186 -4.41 1.13 10.08
C LEU A 186 -5.25 -0.03 10.64
N ALA A 187 -5.79 -0.89 9.78
CA ALA A 187 -6.46 -2.11 10.19
C ALA A 187 -5.45 -3.14 10.72
N THR A 188 -5.83 -3.91 11.73
CA THR A 188 -5.09 -5.10 12.13
C THR A 188 -5.20 -6.17 11.04
N ASP A 189 -4.27 -7.13 11.01
CA ASP A 189 -4.31 -8.23 10.02
C ASP A 189 -5.63 -9.01 10.09
N GLN A 190 -6.16 -9.22 11.30
CA GLN A 190 -7.45 -9.88 11.49
C GLN A 190 -8.60 -9.06 10.90
N ALA A 191 -8.66 -7.76 11.18
CA ALA A 191 -9.71 -6.88 10.66
C ALA A 191 -9.64 -6.75 9.13
N ALA A 192 -8.42 -6.70 8.58
CA ALA A 192 -8.19 -6.63 7.15
C ALA A 192 -8.63 -7.89 6.41
N ARG A 193 -8.33 -9.07 6.97
CA ARG A 193 -8.80 -10.36 6.45
C ARG A 193 -10.32 -10.45 6.51
N ALA A 194 -10.93 -10.13 7.65
CA ALA A 194 -12.38 -10.15 7.82
C ALA A 194 -13.10 -9.21 6.84
N PHE A 195 -12.56 -7.99 6.64
CA PHE A 195 -13.12 -7.07 5.65
C PHE A 195 -12.99 -7.62 4.22
N THR A 196 -11.84 -8.18 3.87
CA THR A 196 -11.59 -8.71 2.51
C THR A 196 -12.49 -9.91 2.21
N GLU A 197 -12.67 -10.80 3.17
CA GLU A 197 -13.62 -11.91 3.09
C GLU A 197 -15.05 -11.39 2.89
N ALA A 198 -15.52 -10.51 3.78
CA ALA A 198 -16.87 -9.94 3.67
C ALA A 198 -17.09 -9.16 2.35
N ALA A 199 -16.08 -8.43 1.88
CA ALA A 199 -16.14 -7.70 0.62
C ALA A 199 -16.20 -8.62 -0.62
N SER A 200 -15.83 -9.89 -0.51
CA SER A 200 -16.03 -10.83 -1.62
C SER A 200 -17.51 -10.99 -1.97
N ASP A 201 -18.38 -10.96 -0.94
CA ASP A 201 -19.82 -11.21 -1.08
C ASP A 201 -20.66 -9.92 -1.03
N ASP A 202 -20.16 -8.85 -0.41
CA ASP A 202 -20.90 -7.60 -0.23
C ASP A 202 -20.46 -6.49 -1.23
N PRO A 203 -21.31 -6.12 -2.20
CA PRO A 203 -21.04 -5.03 -3.14
C PRO A 203 -20.86 -3.65 -2.48
N LEU A 204 -21.53 -3.39 -1.35
CA LEU A 204 -21.42 -2.11 -0.64
C LEU A 204 -20.05 -1.96 0.01
N LEU A 205 -19.50 -3.04 0.59
CA LEU A 205 -18.13 -3.05 1.12
C LEU A 205 -17.10 -2.85 0.01
N ARG A 206 -17.28 -3.48 -1.16
CA ARG A 206 -16.42 -3.23 -2.32
C ARG A 206 -16.48 -1.79 -2.80
N ALA A 207 -17.68 -1.22 -2.91
CA ALA A 207 -17.86 0.17 -3.30
C ALA A 207 -17.23 1.13 -2.28
N GLY A 208 -17.37 0.85 -0.98
CA GLY A 208 -16.70 1.59 0.09
C GLY A 208 -15.19 1.57 -0.03
N ARG A 209 -14.60 0.39 -0.24
CA ARG A 209 -13.16 0.25 -0.48
C ARG A 209 -12.71 1.01 -1.72
N ALA A 210 -13.42 0.89 -2.84
CA ALA A 210 -13.09 1.58 -4.08
C ALA A 210 -13.15 3.12 -3.94
N ARG A 211 -14.17 3.65 -3.24
CA ARG A 211 -14.25 5.09 -2.92
C ARG A 211 -13.05 5.56 -2.11
N TRP A 212 -12.69 4.85 -1.04
CA TRP A 212 -11.53 5.20 -0.23
C TRP A 212 -10.21 5.06 -0.99
N ALA A 213 -10.09 4.04 -1.82
CA ALA A 213 -8.93 3.85 -2.68
C ALA A 213 -8.74 5.03 -3.63
N HIS A 214 -9.80 5.43 -4.33
CA HIS A 214 -9.79 6.59 -5.23
C HIS A 214 -9.46 7.90 -4.51
N ALA A 215 -10.10 8.11 -3.35
CA ALA A 215 -9.88 9.26 -2.49
C ALA A 215 -8.41 9.38 -2.05
N VAL A 216 -7.82 8.29 -1.54
CA VAL A 216 -6.42 8.24 -1.09
C VAL A 216 -5.45 8.36 -2.26
N ALA A 217 -5.71 7.69 -3.39
CA ALA A 217 -4.87 7.81 -4.59
C ALA A 217 -4.84 9.26 -5.12
N GLY A 218 -5.99 9.94 -5.14
CA GLY A 218 -6.10 11.35 -5.54
C GLY A 218 -5.42 12.32 -4.58
N ALA A 219 -5.33 11.97 -3.29
CA ALA A 219 -4.59 12.75 -2.29
C ALA A 219 -3.08 12.49 -2.36
N PHE A 220 -2.68 11.24 -2.63
CA PHE A 220 -1.29 10.79 -2.65
C PHE A 220 -0.62 11.07 -4.00
N THR A 221 -0.36 12.34 -4.28
CA THR A 221 0.15 12.81 -5.58
C THR A 221 1.46 13.59 -5.46
N ALA A 222 2.20 13.64 -6.57
CA ALA A 222 3.39 14.47 -6.72
C ALA A 222 3.51 14.90 -8.19
N PRO A 223 4.17 16.04 -8.47
CA PRO A 223 4.51 16.42 -9.84
C PRO A 223 5.26 15.30 -10.56
N PRO A 224 4.85 14.91 -11.79
CA PRO A 224 5.55 13.88 -12.55
C PRO A 224 7.01 14.26 -12.79
N ALA A 225 7.91 13.28 -12.67
CA ALA A 225 9.34 13.47 -12.87
C ALA A 225 9.89 12.36 -13.74
N ALA A 226 10.74 12.67 -14.72
CA ALA A 226 11.34 11.65 -15.57
C ALA A 226 12.19 10.65 -14.75
N PRO A 227 12.03 9.33 -14.95
CA PRO A 227 12.88 8.34 -14.29
C PRO A 227 14.31 8.43 -14.82
N ALA A 228 15.28 8.01 -13.99
CA ALA A 228 16.69 8.03 -14.38
C ALA A 228 16.93 7.15 -15.63
N PRO A 229 17.85 7.53 -16.54
CA PRO A 229 18.18 6.73 -17.71
C PRO A 229 18.49 5.26 -17.35
N GLY A 230 17.99 4.34 -18.18
CA GLY A 230 18.18 2.91 -17.96
C GLY A 230 17.39 2.32 -16.78
N ALA A 231 16.40 3.02 -16.22
CA ALA A 231 15.57 2.50 -15.12
C ALA A 231 14.87 1.18 -15.50
N VAL A 232 14.28 1.08 -16.69
CA VAL A 232 13.66 -0.16 -17.19
C VAL A 232 14.68 -1.29 -17.28
N ALA A 233 15.90 -1.02 -17.77
CA ALA A 233 16.96 -2.02 -17.83
C ALA A 233 17.35 -2.52 -16.42
N ARG A 234 17.42 -1.63 -15.42
CA ARG A 234 17.67 -2.03 -14.02
C ARG A 234 16.53 -2.87 -13.45
N ILE A 235 15.27 -2.53 -13.72
CA ILE A 235 14.09 -3.30 -13.31
C ILE A 235 14.15 -4.70 -13.94
N ASN A 236 14.37 -4.79 -15.25
CA ASN A 236 14.46 -6.05 -15.97
C ASN A 236 15.59 -6.93 -15.41
N ARG A 237 16.76 -6.36 -15.09
CA ARG A 237 17.83 -7.13 -14.45
C ARG A 237 17.42 -7.67 -13.09
N ARG A 238 16.78 -6.85 -12.25
CA ARG A 238 16.29 -7.32 -10.93
C ARG A 238 15.25 -8.43 -11.03
N LEU A 239 14.38 -8.39 -12.04
CA LEU A 239 13.30 -9.35 -12.20
C LEU A 239 13.70 -10.63 -12.94
N PHE A 240 14.66 -10.55 -13.87
CA PHE A 240 14.86 -11.59 -14.88
C PHE A 240 16.31 -12.03 -15.09
N ASP A 241 17.29 -11.39 -14.45
CA ASP A 241 18.70 -11.76 -14.60
C ASP A 241 19.05 -12.95 -13.69
N GLU A 242 18.61 -14.14 -14.12
CA GLU A 242 19.12 -15.44 -13.68
C GLU A 242 20.15 -16.00 -14.68
N GLU A 243 20.95 -15.16 -15.35
CA GLU A 243 21.98 -15.60 -16.31
C GLU A 243 23.24 -16.21 -15.64
N GLY A 244 23.01 -17.09 -14.66
CA GLY A 244 23.98 -18.08 -14.15
C GLY A 244 23.37 -19.47 -13.93
N GLY A 245 22.09 -19.70 -14.26
CA GLY A 245 21.40 -20.96 -13.98
C GLY A 245 20.86 -21.65 -15.23
N GLY A 246 21.71 -22.39 -15.93
CA GLY A 246 21.39 -23.58 -16.74
C GLY A 246 20.22 -23.52 -17.75
N ILE A 247 20.55 -23.77 -19.01
CA ILE A 247 19.66 -24.01 -20.17
C ILE A 247 18.42 -24.90 -19.87
N LEU A 248 18.46 -25.72 -18.82
CA LEU A 248 17.36 -26.59 -18.36
C LEU A 248 16.14 -25.87 -17.76
N ARG A 249 16.23 -24.57 -17.41
CA ARG A 249 15.05 -23.77 -16.97
C ARG A 249 14.19 -23.25 -18.13
N ARG A 250 14.67 -23.31 -19.39
CA ARG A 250 13.96 -22.79 -20.58
C ARG A 250 12.84 -23.71 -21.10
N VAL A 251 12.71 -24.92 -20.56
CA VAL A 251 11.59 -25.83 -20.85
C VAL A 251 10.68 -25.88 -19.62
N GLY A 252 9.80 -24.88 -19.52
CA GLY A 252 8.43 -24.96 -18.98
C GLY A 252 8.11 -25.82 -17.75
N LEU A 253 9.04 -26.02 -16.80
CA LEU A 253 8.74 -26.81 -15.61
C LEU A 253 9.73 -26.48 -14.49
N ILE A 254 9.39 -25.47 -13.68
CA ILE A 254 9.88 -25.45 -12.30
C ILE A 254 8.73 -25.27 -11.31
N PRO A 255 8.50 -26.28 -10.47
CA PRO A 255 7.65 -26.18 -9.30
C PRO A 255 8.36 -25.36 -8.21
N SER A 256 7.68 -24.34 -7.72
CA SER A 256 7.35 -24.25 -6.30
C SER A 256 8.49 -24.25 -5.27
N LEU A 257 9.55 -23.46 -5.39
CA LEU A 257 10.50 -23.29 -4.26
C LEU A 257 11.00 -21.85 -3.99
N VAL A 258 10.44 -20.83 -4.66
CA VAL A 258 10.52 -19.43 -4.19
C VAL A 258 9.17 -18.95 -3.59
N ALA A 259 8.13 -19.77 -3.73
CA ALA A 259 6.82 -19.58 -3.12
C ALA A 259 6.85 -19.66 -1.57
N ALA A 260 7.92 -20.17 -0.95
CA ALA A 260 8.01 -20.30 0.51
C ALA A 260 8.40 -19.00 1.24
N LEU A 261 9.03 -18.02 0.56
CA LEU A 261 9.35 -16.72 1.17
C LEU A 261 8.38 -15.61 0.78
N ILE A 262 7.78 -15.68 -0.41
CA ILE A 262 6.67 -14.79 -0.79
C ILE A 262 5.34 -15.30 -0.23
N GLY A 263 5.22 -16.62 -0.03
CA GLY A 263 4.14 -17.22 0.74
C GLY A 263 4.09 -16.71 2.17
N ALA A 264 5.20 -16.34 2.83
CA ALA A 264 5.14 -15.74 4.16
C ALA A 264 4.64 -14.29 4.16
N LEU A 265 4.73 -13.54 3.04
CA LEU A 265 4.15 -12.18 2.96
C LEU A 265 2.73 -12.16 2.36
N ILE A 266 2.36 -13.17 1.57
CA ILE A 266 1.03 -13.30 0.95
C ILE A 266 0.10 -14.25 1.76
N LEU A 267 0.62 -15.23 2.50
CA LEU A 267 -0.16 -16.08 3.41
C LEU A 267 -0.39 -15.43 4.79
N VAL A 268 0.46 -14.48 5.21
CA VAL A 268 0.12 -13.64 6.38
C VAL A 268 -1.15 -12.82 6.14
N TRP A 269 -1.55 -12.62 4.88
CA TRP A 269 -2.77 -11.90 4.53
C TRP A 269 -3.95 -12.76 4.07
N LEU A 270 -3.81 -14.08 3.91
CA LEU A 270 -4.90 -14.95 3.41
C LEU A 270 -5.10 -16.31 4.12
N GLY A 271 -4.36 -16.64 5.20
CA GLY A 271 -4.61 -17.89 5.93
C GLY A 271 -4.07 -17.89 7.36
N GLY A 272 -4.92 -18.28 8.33
CA GLY A 272 -4.62 -18.25 9.76
C GLY A 272 -3.41 -19.07 10.21
N GLY A 273 -2.82 -18.65 11.32
CA GLY A 273 -1.89 -19.43 12.11
C GLY A 273 -2.58 -19.94 13.37
N THR A 274 -2.73 -21.25 13.46
CA THR A 274 -3.01 -22.01 14.68
C THR A 274 -1.75 -22.08 15.54
N ASP A 275 -1.88 -21.90 16.86
CA ASP A 275 -0.85 -22.25 17.83
C ASP A 275 -0.52 -23.76 17.76
N PRO A 276 0.76 -24.17 17.80
CA PRO A 276 1.14 -25.57 17.90
C PRO A 276 1.11 -26.13 19.33
N LEU A 277 0.57 -25.40 20.32
CA LEU A 277 0.43 -25.91 21.69
C LEU A 277 -0.94 -25.51 22.27
N GLY A 278 -1.96 -26.30 21.95
CA GLY A 278 -3.17 -26.34 22.75
C GLY A 278 -2.89 -27.02 24.09
N GLU A 279 -2.69 -26.23 25.13
CA GLU A 279 -2.91 -26.65 26.51
C GLU A 279 -4.02 -25.78 27.14
N PRO A 280 -5.08 -26.37 27.71
CA PRO A 280 -6.06 -25.61 28.46
C PRO A 280 -5.45 -25.13 29.78
N LEU A 281 -5.50 -23.82 30.03
CA LEU A 281 -5.24 -23.23 31.34
C LEU A 281 -6.23 -23.84 32.35
N ALA A 282 -5.69 -24.61 33.30
CA ALA A 282 -6.39 -25.09 34.46
C ALA A 282 -6.93 -23.92 35.31
N PRO A 283 -8.08 -24.06 35.98
CA PRO A 283 -8.59 -23.03 36.89
C PRO A 283 -7.61 -22.83 38.05
N SER A 284 -7.20 -21.58 38.25
CA SER A 284 -6.46 -21.14 39.44
C SER A 284 -7.31 -21.42 40.68
N GLU A 285 -6.87 -22.38 41.51
CA GLU A 285 -7.33 -22.49 42.88
C GLU A 285 -6.96 -21.20 43.64
N ALA A 286 -7.95 -20.66 44.34
CA ALA A 286 -7.72 -19.62 45.34
C ALA A 286 -6.97 -20.21 46.53
N PRO A 287 -5.99 -19.50 47.13
CA PRO A 287 -5.53 -19.90 48.45
C PRO A 287 -6.64 -19.61 49.48
N ALA A 288 -7.04 -20.66 50.18
CA ALA A 288 -7.63 -20.56 51.50
C ALA A 288 -6.57 -19.94 52.43
N ASP A 289 -6.84 -18.72 52.90
CA ASP A 289 -6.88 -18.31 54.31
C ASP A 289 -7.11 -16.79 54.41
#